data_AF-A0AAV5BST4-F1
#
_entry.id   AF-A0AAV5BST4-F1
#
_cell.length_a   1.000
_cell.length_b   1.000
_cell.length_c   1.000
_cell.angle_alpha   90.00
_cell.angle_beta   90.00
_cell.angle_gamma   90.00
#
_symmetry.space_group_name_H-M   'P 1'
#
loop_
_entity.id
_entity.type
_entity.pdbx_description
1 polymer ?
#
loop_
_entity_poly.entity_id
_entity_poly.type
_entity_poly.pdbx_seq_one_letter_code
_entity_poly.pdbx_strand_id
1 'polypeptide(L)'
;MVVLAKPPALDQISLLRSPEPGGASNNFPGGVPAVDLSTPDAGQAVVDACERFGFFKIVNHGVPMDAVDRLEAEAVRFFASPQADKDAHGPANPFGYGNKCIGSNGDMGWLEYLLLAVNNPASAAPPSSLRDAVNEYVGAVRGLATRVLDAVAEGLGVAPRDALSRMVTNAASDQVFRVNHYPPCPVLQRLPDSCSVTGFGEHTDPQLVSVLHSNGTPGLQVALHGSGGRWAPVPPDRDAFFVLVGDSLQVLTNGRLKSVRHRVVANSLKPRVSMIYFAGPAPAERVAPLPQLLMGRHSEYRAFTWGDYKKAAYRSRLGDDTCPTAAGPAAPTPQAPPWDPALLLKSGPAYINKQRPPCFGEAHKPGGRSAAATYTRMHRRRKYTHLAARKKRCAPLKIEVQRYLLPDGRVLHQIAQRIKQEPKGRIEALPSV
;
A
#
# COMPACT_ATOMS: atom_id res chain seq x y z
N MET A 1 -41.30 5.99 -14.97
CA MET A 1 -39.93 6.10 -14.44
C MET A 1 -39.64 4.82 -13.67
N VAL A 2 -38.99 3.83 -14.30
CA VAL A 2 -38.73 2.54 -13.66
C VAL A 2 -37.48 2.70 -12.80
N VAL A 3 -37.67 2.76 -11.48
CA VAL A 3 -36.57 2.68 -10.52
C VAL A 3 -36.14 1.22 -10.48
N LEU A 4 -35.13 0.87 -11.27
CA LEU A 4 -34.51 -0.45 -11.20
C LEU A 4 -33.78 -0.55 -9.86
N ALA A 5 -34.29 -1.41 -8.98
CA ALA A 5 -33.64 -1.72 -7.71
C ALA A 5 -32.22 -2.24 -7.99
N LYS A 6 -31.23 -1.69 -7.30
CA LYS A 6 -29.87 -2.23 -7.32
C LYS A 6 -29.92 -3.68 -6.80
N PRO A 7 -29.20 -4.62 -7.43
CA PRO A 7 -29.06 -5.96 -6.87
C PRO A 7 -28.37 -5.90 -5.50
N PRO A 8 -28.73 -6.75 -4.52
CA PRO A 8 -28.21 -6.67 -3.14
C PRO A 8 -26.67 -6.66 -3.03
N ALA A 9 -25.97 -7.28 -3.99
CA ALA A 9 -24.51 -7.32 -4.04
C ALA A 9 -23.85 -5.99 -4.45
N LEU A 10 -24.62 -5.05 -5.02
CA LEU A 10 -24.19 -3.75 -5.55
C LEU A 10 -24.77 -2.55 -4.79
N ASP A 11 -25.64 -2.76 -3.80
CA ASP A 11 -26.33 -1.66 -3.09
C ASP A 11 -25.35 -0.61 -2.54
N GLN A 12 -24.15 -1.06 -2.16
CA GLN A 12 -23.10 -0.23 -1.56
C GLN A 12 -21.99 0.18 -2.55
N ILE A 13 -21.97 -0.33 -3.79
CA ILE A 13 -20.96 0.01 -4.80
C ILE A 13 -21.56 1.01 -5.78
N SER A 14 -20.83 2.09 -6.05
CA SER A 14 -21.27 3.12 -7.01
C SER A 14 -21.37 2.54 -8.43
N LEU A 15 -22.44 2.89 -9.12
CA LEU A 15 -22.58 2.67 -10.55
C LEU A 15 -22.01 3.86 -11.31
N LEU A 16 -21.39 3.60 -12.45
CA LEU A 16 -20.80 4.59 -13.34
C LEU A 16 -21.58 4.63 -14.64
N ARG A 17 -21.61 5.78 -15.30
CA ARG A 17 -22.06 5.85 -16.69
C ARG A 17 -20.97 5.24 -17.58
N SER A 18 -21.34 4.25 -18.39
CA SER A 18 -20.45 3.66 -19.39
C SER A 18 -20.07 4.72 -20.43
N PRO A 19 -18.83 4.71 -20.95
CA PRO A 19 -18.44 5.58 -22.05
C PRO A 19 -19.23 5.23 -23.32
N GLU A 20 -19.66 6.25 -24.07
CA GLU A 20 -20.34 6.07 -25.36
C GLU A 20 -19.46 5.26 -26.34
N PRO A 21 -20.00 4.27 -27.07
CA PRO A 21 -19.22 3.33 -27.90
C PRO A 21 -18.32 3.93 -29.00
N GLY A 22 -18.42 5.24 -29.29
CA GLY A 22 -17.63 5.92 -30.32
C GLY A 22 -16.47 6.79 -29.81
N GLY A 23 -16.23 6.89 -28.50
CA GLY A 23 -15.30 7.87 -27.93
C GLY A 23 -13.83 7.43 -27.82
N ALA A 24 -13.52 6.14 -27.94
CA ALA A 24 -12.20 5.61 -27.61
C ALA A 24 -11.09 6.09 -28.55
N SER A 25 -11.37 6.27 -29.84
CA SER A 25 -10.37 6.62 -30.86
C SER A 25 -9.89 8.07 -30.81
N ASN A 26 -10.57 8.96 -30.07
CA ASN A 26 -10.29 10.41 -30.08
C ASN A 26 -10.02 11.00 -28.68
N ASN A 27 -9.79 10.15 -27.68
CA ASN A 27 -9.46 10.61 -26.33
C ASN A 27 -7.98 11.00 -26.21
N PHE A 28 -7.11 10.28 -26.91
CA PHE A 28 -5.69 10.58 -27.00
C PHE A 28 -5.34 10.79 -28.48
N PRO A 29 -5.20 12.04 -28.95
CA PRO A 29 -4.74 12.30 -30.31
C PRO A 29 -3.36 11.67 -30.50
N GLY A 30 -3.26 10.63 -31.32
CA GLY A 30 -2.02 9.86 -31.52
C GLY A 30 -1.78 8.69 -30.53
N GLY A 31 -2.74 8.38 -29.65
CA GLY A 31 -2.63 7.30 -28.67
C GLY A 31 -2.04 7.74 -27.32
N VAL A 32 -2.02 6.81 -26.35
CA VAL A 32 -1.43 7.05 -25.02
C VAL A 32 0.07 7.36 -25.20
N PRO A 33 0.60 8.45 -24.61
CA PRO A 33 2.01 8.81 -24.75
C PRO A 33 2.91 7.65 -24.35
N ALA A 34 3.80 7.24 -25.26
CA ALA A 34 4.75 6.15 -25.04
C ALA A 34 6.16 6.74 -24.90
N VAL A 35 6.85 6.34 -23.84
CA VAL A 35 8.22 6.79 -23.54
C VAL A 35 9.14 5.58 -23.53
N ASP A 36 10.26 5.68 -24.25
CA ASP A 36 11.39 4.78 -24.11
C ASP A 36 12.49 5.49 -23.31
N LEU A 37 12.79 5.00 -22.12
CA LEU A 37 13.78 5.63 -21.23
C LEU A 37 15.23 5.48 -21.72
N SER A 38 15.48 4.74 -22.79
CA SER A 38 16.81 4.59 -23.39
C SER A 38 17.13 5.65 -24.44
N THR A 39 16.16 6.47 -24.86
CA THR A 39 16.40 7.52 -25.87
C THR A 39 17.04 8.76 -25.25
N PRO A 40 17.84 9.54 -26.02
CA PRO A 40 18.51 10.74 -25.51
C PRO A 40 17.56 11.84 -25.02
N ASP A 41 16.33 11.87 -25.53
CA ASP A 41 15.29 12.86 -25.24
C ASP A 41 14.24 12.39 -24.23
N ALA A 42 14.47 11.23 -23.59
CA ALA A 42 13.51 10.61 -22.68
C ALA A 42 13.03 11.56 -21.57
N GLY A 43 13.92 12.38 -20.99
CA GLY A 43 13.56 13.35 -19.95
C GLY A 43 12.51 14.36 -20.42
N GLN A 44 12.67 14.90 -21.63
CA GLN A 44 11.71 15.84 -22.21
C GLN A 44 10.37 15.15 -22.50
N ALA A 45 10.40 13.95 -23.10
CA ALA A 45 9.19 13.17 -23.40
C ALA A 45 8.39 12.83 -22.13
N VAL A 46 9.08 12.49 -21.04
CA VAL A 46 8.46 12.25 -19.72
C VAL A 46 7.78 13.53 -19.22
N VAL A 47 8.47 14.67 -19.24
CA VAL A 47 7.92 15.95 -18.76
C VAL A 47 6.71 16.36 -19.59
N ASP A 48 6.79 16.30 -20.92
CA ASP A 48 5.68 16.67 -21.81
C ASP A 48 4.42 15.83 -21.52
N ALA A 49 4.59 14.52 -21.33
CA ALA A 49 3.47 13.64 -21.00
C ALA A 49 2.91 13.90 -19.59
N CYS A 50 3.78 14.16 -18.61
CA CYS A 50 3.37 14.53 -17.25
C CYS A 50 2.62 15.87 -17.20
N GLU A 51 3.06 16.89 -17.93
CA GLU A 51 2.39 18.19 -17.99
C GLU A 51 1.02 18.07 -18.66
N ARG A 52 0.96 17.36 -19.80
CA ARG A 52 -0.26 17.28 -20.61
C ARG A 52 -1.30 16.35 -20.02
N PHE A 53 -0.89 15.21 -19.48
CA PHE A 53 -1.79 14.14 -19.06
C PHE A 53 -1.63 13.69 -17.61
N GLY A 54 -0.49 14.00 -16.95
CA GLY A 54 -0.14 13.42 -15.65
C GLY A 54 0.11 11.91 -15.72
N PHE A 55 0.28 11.37 -16.94
CA PHE A 55 0.23 9.94 -17.22
C PHE A 55 0.93 9.60 -18.54
N PHE A 56 1.63 8.46 -18.56
CA PHE A 56 2.22 7.91 -19.78
C PHE A 56 2.47 6.40 -19.66
N LYS A 57 2.70 5.74 -20.80
CA LYS A 57 3.20 4.37 -20.84
C LYS A 57 4.71 4.35 -21.09
N ILE A 58 5.39 3.37 -20.51
CA ILE A 58 6.81 3.10 -20.72
C ILE A 58 6.96 1.79 -21.49
N VAL A 59 7.74 1.85 -22.56
CA VAL A 59 8.18 0.70 -23.35
C VAL A 59 9.68 0.48 -23.16
N ASN A 60 10.21 -0.68 -23.58
CA ASN A 60 11.64 -1.02 -23.43
C ASN A 60 12.15 -0.82 -21.98
N HIS A 61 11.28 -1.11 -21.02
CA HIS A 61 11.49 -0.80 -19.60
C HIS A 61 12.54 -1.67 -18.93
N GLY A 62 12.98 -2.79 -19.51
CA GLY A 62 14.00 -3.66 -18.92
C GLY A 62 13.56 -4.45 -17.68
N VAL A 63 12.33 -4.29 -17.19
CA VAL A 63 11.71 -5.23 -16.24
C VAL A 63 11.55 -6.60 -16.91
N PRO A 64 12.08 -7.69 -16.33
CA PRO A 64 11.94 -9.04 -16.89
C PRO A 64 10.48 -9.49 -16.91
N MET A 65 9.97 -9.90 -18.08
CA MET A 65 8.57 -10.30 -18.24
C MET A 65 8.24 -11.64 -17.56
N ASP A 66 9.22 -12.50 -17.35
CA ASP A 66 9.09 -13.71 -16.54
C ASP A 66 8.75 -13.38 -15.07
N ALA A 67 9.33 -12.34 -14.49
CA ALA A 67 8.98 -11.86 -13.15
C ALA A 67 7.54 -11.31 -13.11
N VAL A 68 7.10 -10.63 -14.19
CA VAL A 68 5.71 -10.14 -14.33
C VAL A 68 4.73 -11.30 -14.40
N ASP A 69 4.96 -12.26 -15.30
CA ASP A 69 4.08 -13.41 -15.51
C ASP A 69 4.02 -14.31 -14.27
N ARG A 70 5.16 -14.52 -13.60
CA ARG A 70 5.23 -15.29 -12.36
C ARG A 70 4.40 -14.64 -11.26
N LEU A 71 4.51 -13.32 -11.07
CA LEU A 71 3.72 -12.62 -10.07
C LEU A 71 2.22 -12.63 -10.42
N GLU A 72 1.86 -12.42 -11.69
CA GLU A 72 0.46 -12.52 -12.14
C GLU A 72 -0.12 -13.91 -11.82
N ALA A 73 0.62 -14.99 -12.15
CA ALA A 73 0.19 -16.36 -11.89
C ALA A 73 0.01 -16.65 -10.40
N GLU A 74 0.96 -16.24 -9.55
CA GLU A 74 0.85 -16.43 -8.10
C GLU A 74 -0.27 -15.59 -7.47
N ALA A 75 -0.50 -14.38 -7.97
CA ALA A 75 -1.61 -13.55 -7.55
C ALA A 75 -2.96 -14.20 -7.92
N VAL A 76 -3.11 -14.67 -9.17
CA VAL A 76 -4.32 -15.40 -9.61
C VAL A 76 -4.55 -16.63 -8.73
N ARG A 77 -3.50 -17.41 -8.44
CA ARG A 77 -3.60 -18.59 -7.56
C ARG A 77 -4.04 -18.22 -6.15
N PHE A 78 -3.52 -17.12 -5.60
CA PHE A 78 -3.94 -16.61 -4.29
C PHE A 78 -5.43 -16.20 -4.30
N PHE A 79 -5.86 -15.41 -5.27
CA PHE A 79 -7.25 -14.92 -5.32
C PHE A 79 -8.28 -16.02 -5.65
N ALA A 80 -7.85 -17.09 -6.30
CA ALA A 80 -8.66 -18.29 -6.54
C ALA A 80 -8.85 -19.18 -5.30
N SER A 81 -8.10 -18.95 -4.21
CA SER A 81 -8.25 -19.73 -2.97
C SER A 81 -9.59 -19.45 -2.25
N PRO A 82 -10.04 -20.39 -1.38
CA PRO A 82 -11.25 -20.19 -0.57
C PRO A 82 -11.21 -18.86 0.21
N GLN A 83 -12.37 -18.24 0.39
CA GLN A 83 -12.46 -16.92 1.06
C GLN A 83 -11.82 -16.94 2.46
N ALA A 84 -12.02 -18.01 3.23
CA ALA A 84 -11.45 -18.16 4.57
C ALA A 84 -9.90 -18.14 4.57
N ASP A 85 -9.27 -18.70 3.53
CA ASP A 85 -7.82 -18.71 3.40
C ASP A 85 -7.29 -17.30 3.07
N LYS A 86 -8.02 -16.55 2.22
CA LYS A 86 -7.69 -15.15 1.90
C LYS A 86 -7.88 -14.23 3.10
N ASP A 87 -8.97 -14.40 3.84
CA ASP A 87 -9.29 -13.62 5.04
C ASP A 87 -8.24 -13.80 6.15
N ALA A 88 -7.57 -14.96 6.21
CA ALA A 88 -6.48 -15.20 7.14
C ALA A 88 -5.24 -14.30 6.91
N HIS A 89 -5.14 -13.67 5.73
CA HIS A 89 -4.10 -12.68 5.41
C HIS A 89 -4.59 -11.23 5.56
N GLY A 90 -5.83 -11.01 6.01
CA GLY A 90 -6.42 -9.70 6.23
C GLY A 90 -6.48 -9.30 7.71
N PRO A 91 -7.09 -8.13 8.01
CA PRO A 91 -7.55 -7.13 7.05
C PRO A 91 -6.39 -6.29 6.50
N ALA A 92 -6.61 -5.57 5.39
CA ALA A 92 -5.66 -4.62 4.82
C ALA A 92 -5.56 -3.31 5.62
N ASN A 93 -5.21 -3.42 6.91
CA ASN A 93 -5.00 -2.30 7.81
C ASN A 93 -3.87 -2.61 8.83
N PRO A 94 -2.65 -2.08 8.64
CA PRO A 94 -2.20 -1.23 7.52
C PRO A 94 -1.89 -2.00 6.23
N PHE A 95 -1.65 -3.32 6.33
CA PHE A 95 -1.24 -4.19 5.22
C PHE A 95 -1.92 -5.55 5.35
N GLY A 96 -2.12 -6.25 4.23
CA GLY A 96 -2.79 -7.54 4.18
C GLY A 96 -3.82 -7.62 3.06
N TYR A 97 -4.72 -8.59 3.16
CA TYR A 97 -5.82 -8.83 2.25
C TYR A 97 -7.04 -7.94 2.56
N GLY A 98 -7.63 -7.37 1.51
CA GLY A 98 -8.88 -6.61 1.58
C GLY A 98 -9.87 -7.05 0.52
N ASN A 99 -11.16 -6.91 0.83
CA ASN A 99 -12.26 -7.30 -0.06
C ASN A 99 -13.32 -6.19 -0.04
N LYS A 100 -13.59 -5.61 -1.22
CA LYS A 100 -14.48 -4.48 -1.50
C LYS A 100 -14.16 -3.15 -0.82
N CYS A 101 -13.97 -3.14 0.49
CA CYS A 101 -13.70 -1.92 1.27
C CYS A 101 -12.35 -1.32 0.88
N ILE A 102 -12.31 -0.01 0.63
CA ILE A 102 -11.11 0.75 0.29
C ILE A 102 -10.92 1.82 1.38
N GLY A 103 -9.77 1.78 2.06
CA GLY A 103 -9.52 2.69 3.19
C GLY A 103 -10.47 2.44 4.36
N SER A 104 -10.66 3.45 5.21
CA SER A 104 -11.48 3.35 6.44
C SER A 104 -12.80 4.13 6.38
N ASN A 105 -13.07 4.87 5.30
CA ASN A 105 -14.08 5.93 5.28
C ASN A 105 -15.30 5.61 4.39
N GLY A 106 -15.54 4.33 4.16
CA GLY A 106 -16.76 3.80 3.51
C GLY A 106 -16.68 3.67 1.99
N ASP A 107 -15.51 3.90 1.38
CA ASP A 107 -15.33 3.67 -0.05
C ASP A 107 -15.35 2.17 -0.37
N MET A 108 -16.08 1.81 -1.42
CA MET A 108 -16.31 0.43 -1.83
C MET A 108 -16.08 0.28 -3.33
N GLY A 109 -15.47 -0.83 -3.75
CA GLY A 109 -15.29 -1.19 -5.15
C GLY A 109 -15.53 -2.67 -5.40
N TRP A 110 -15.73 -3.03 -6.67
CA TRP A 110 -15.80 -4.42 -7.12
C TRP A 110 -14.40 -5.00 -7.29
N LEU A 111 -13.73 -5.24 -6.17
CA LEU A 111 -12.38 -5.77 -6.13
C LEU A 111 -12.09 -6.53 -4.84
N GLU A 112 -11.05 -7.34 -4.90
CA GLU A 112 -10.27 -7.79 -3.75
C GLU A 112 -8.80 -7.48 -4.00
N TYR A 113 -7.97 -7.41 -2.96
CA TYR A 113 -6.60 -6.94 -3.10
C TYR A 113 -5.67 -7.38 -1.97
N LEU A 114 -4.36 -7.31 -2.25
CA LEU A 114 -3.29 -7.33 -1.26
C LEU A 114 -2.62 -5.97 -1.22
N LEU A 115 -2.43 -5.44 -0.01
CA LEU A 115 -1.66 -4.22 0.25
C LEU A 115 -0.43 -4.58 1.07
N LEU A 116 0.76 -4.34 0.53
CA LEU A 116 2.04 -4.82 1.07
C LEU A 116 3.01 -3.66 1.25
N ALA A 117 3.83 -3.73 2.31
CA ALA A 117 4.96 -2.85 2.48
C ALA A 117 6.22 -3.47 1.86
N VAL A 118 7.00 -2.70 1.11
CA VAL A 118 8.19 -3.22 0.40
C VAL A 118 9.39 -3.43 1.34
N ASN A 119 9.59 -2.55 2.32
CA ASN A 119 10.76 -2.59 3.23
C ASN A 119 10.38 -2.84 4.69
N ASN A 120 9.18 -3.38 4.97
CA ASN A 120 8.72 -3.62 6.34
C ASN A 120 8.57 -5.12 6.64
N PRO A 121 9.51 -5.74 7.38
CA PRO A 121 9.44 -7.15 7.74
C PRO A 121 8.27 -7.49 8.68
N ALA A 122 7.61 -6.49 9.27
CA ALA A 122 6.43 -6.67 10.12
C ALA A 122 5.10 -6.78 9.33
N SER A 123 5.13 -6.65 8.00
CA SER A 123 3.93 -6.87 7.17
C SER A 123 3.52 -8.34 7.22
N ALA A 124 2.21 -8.61 7.33
CA ALA A 124 1.68 -9.96 7.16
C ALA A 124 2.16 -10.50 5.81
N ALA A 125 2.98 -11.56 5.85
CA ALA A 125 3.58 -12.09 4.65
C ALA A 125 2.53 -12.88 3.85
N PRO A 126 2.44 -12.68 2.53
CA PRO A 126 1.70 -13.62 1.69
C PRO A 126 2.35 -15.02 1.74
N PRO A 127 1.70 -16.06 1.21
CA PRO A 127 2.30 -17.38 1.06
C PRO A 127 3.69 -17.30 0.43
N SER A 128 4.62 -18.19 0.80
CA SER A 128 6.05 -18.06 0.46
C SER A 128 6.31 -17.88 -1.03
N SER A 129 5.61 -18.62 -1.89
CA SER A 129 5.72 -18.51 -3.36
C SER A 129 5.31 -17.13 -3.87
N LEU A 130 4.18 -16.60 -3.40
CA LEU A 130 3.72 -15.27 -3.77
C LEU A 130 4.66 -14.19 -3.23
N ARG A 131 5.16 -14.33 -1.99
CA ARG A 131 6.14 -13.41 -1.42
C ARG A 131 7.41 -13.34 -2.25
N ASP A 132 7.94 -14.48 -2.69
CA ASP A 132 9.17 -14.54 -3.46
C ASP A 132 8.97 -13.88 -4.85
N ALA A 133 7.83 -14.14 -5.51
CA ALA A 133 7.46 -13.47 -6.76
C ALA A 133 7.26 -11.95 -6.59
N VAL A 134 6.63 -11.53 -5.48
CA VAL A 134 6.50 -10.10 -5.14
C VAL A 134 7.87 -9.45 -4.98
N ASN A 135 8.79 -10.07 -4.24
CA ASN A 135 10.12 -9.50 -4.01
C ASN A 135 10.92 -9.34 -5.30
N GLU A 136 10.87 -10.35 -6.18
CA GLU A 136 11.52 -10.33 -7.49
C GLU A 136 10.98 -9.19 -8.36
N TYR A 137 9.66 -9.12 -8.54
CA TYR A 137 9.00 -8.07 -9.31
C TYR A 137 9.25 -6.68 -8.72
N VAL A 138 9.10 -6.53 -7.40
CA VAL A 138 9.26 -5.25 -6.70
C VAL A 138 10.69 -4.74 -6.82
N GLY A 139 11.69 -5.62 -6.76
CA GLY A 139 13.09 -5.26 -7.01
C GLY A 139 13.29 -4.62 -8.39
N ALA A 140 12.71 -5.22 -9.44
CA ALA A 140 12.80 -4.73 -10.80
C ALA A 140 12.02 -3.41 -11.02
N VAL A 141 10.76 -3.35 -10.57
CA VAL A 141 9.91 -2.15 -10.77
C VAL A 141 10.39 -0.95 -9.94
N ARG A 142 11.02 -1.18 -8.77
CA ARG A 142 11.68 -0.12 -8.00
C ARG A 142 12.79 0.54 -8.82
N GLY A 143 13.61 -0.26 -9.52
CA GLY A 143 14.63 0.25 -10.43
C GLY A 143 14.05 1.03 -11.62
N LEU A 144 12.90 0.61 -12.15
CA LEU A 144 12.16 1.38 -13.16
C LEU A 144 11.68 2.73 -12.61
N ALA A 145 11.03 2.74 -11.44
CA ALA A 145 10.55 3.97 -10.80
C ALA A 145 11.69 4.97 -10.51
N THR A 146 12.86 4.49 -10.08
CA THR A 146 14.06 5.31 -9.91
C THR A 146 14.47 6.00 -11.21
N ARG A 147 14.58 5.25 -12.32
CA ARG A 147 14.95 5.83 -13.63
C ARG A 147 13.91 6.81 -14.15
N VAL A 148 12.63 6.57 -13.89
CA VAL A 148 11.55 7.53 -14.21
C VAL A 148 11.76 8.84 -13.47
N LEU A 149 12.00 8.80 -12.16
CA LEU A 149 12.21 10.01 -11.37
C LEU A 149 13.50 10.75 -11.75
N ASP A 150 14.55 10.03 -12.13
CA ASP A 150 15.77 10.62 -12.70
C ASP A 150 15.48 11.35 -14.03
N ALA A 151 14.71 10.72 -14.92
CA ALA A 151 14.30 11.33 -16.19
C ALA A 151 13.41 12.56 -15.98
N VAL A 152 12.51 12.54 -14.98
CA VAL A 152 11.73 13.72 -14.58
C VAL A 152 12.65 14.85 -14.12
N ALA A 153 13.60 14.58 -13.22
CA ALA A 153 14.52 15.60 -12.74
C ALA A 153 15.36 16.20 -13.88
N GLU A 154 15.88 15.34 -14.76
CA GLU A 154 16.64 15.71 -15.95
C GLU A 154 15.82 16.59 -16.91
N GLY A 155 14.61 16.17 -17.29
CA GLY A 155 13.72 16.94 -18.17
C GLY A 155 13.25 18.27 -17.57
N LEU A 156 13.21 18.37 -16.24
CA LEU A 156 12.90 19.62 -15.54
C LEU A 156 14.12 20.52 -15.32
N GLY A 157 15.33 20.08 -15.68
CA GLY A 157 16.57 20.80 -15.42
C GLY A 157 16.94 20.87 -13.93
N VAL A 158 16.48 19.90 -13.12
CA VAL A 158 16.77 19.82 -11.68
C VAL A 158 18.07 19.05 -11.47
N ALA A 159 19.05 19.71 -10.84
CA ALA A 159 20.29 19.10 -10.40
C ALA A 159 20.31 18.88 -8.87
N PRO A 160 20.92 17.77 -8.38
CA PRO A 160 21.47 16.65 -9.16
C PRO A 160 20.38 15.77 -9.81
N ARG A 161 20.75 14.93 -10.79
CA ARG A 161 19.82 14.06 -11.53
C ARG A 161 18.99 13.14 -10.61
N ASP A 162 19.58 12.70 -9.51
CA ASP A 162 18.93 11.85 -8.52
C ASP A 162 18.05 12.62 -7.51
N ALA A 163 17.78 13.91 -7.76
CA ALA A 163 17.12 14.79 -6.79
C ALA A 163 15.78 14.25 -6.28
N LEU A 164 15.01 13.66 -7.18
CA LEU A 164 13.71 13.04 -6.90
C LEU A 164 13.84 11.56 -6.51
N SER A 165 14.69 10.80 -7.21
CA SER A 165 14.79 9.36 -6.99
C SER A 165 15.39 9.04 -5.61
N ARG A 166 16.31 9.86 -5.09
CA ARG A 166 16.84 9.71 -3.73
C ARG A 166 15.79 9.78 -2.62
N MET A 167 14.68 10.49 -2.87
CA MET A 167 13.57 10.59 -1.90
C MET A 167 12.90 9.23 -1.71
N VAL A 168 12.90 8.38 -2.75
CA VAL A 168 12.25 7.08 -2.74
C VAL A 168 13.24 5.92 -2.62
N THR A 169 14.55 6.12 -2.81
CA THR A 169 15.56 5.07 -2.58
C THR A 169 16.14 5.07 -1.18
N ASN A 170 15.80 6.06 -0.34
CA ASN A 170 16.16 6.09 1.08
C ASN A 170 15.65 4.82 1.80
N ALA A 171 16.44 4.31 2.76
CA ALA A 171 16.07 3.15 3.56
C ALA A 171 14.76 3.36 4.36
N ALA A 172 14.45 4.60 4.71
CA ALA A 172 13.22 4.99 5.40
C ALA A 172 12.05 5.30 4.44
N SER A 173 12.23 5.19 3.12
CA SER A 173 11.18 5.49 2.14
C SER A 173 9.97 4.59 2.31
N ASP A 174 8.80 5.20 2.28
CA ASP A 174 7.52 4.55 2.47
C ASP A 174 6.97 4.04 1.13
N GLN A 175 7.49 2.88 0.73
CA GLN A 175 7.09 2.21 -0.49
C GLN A 175 6.02 1.17 -0.23
N VAL A 176 4.96 1.24 -1.03
CA VAL A 176 3.81 0.34 -0.95
C VAL A 176 3.69 -0.41 -2.26
N PHE A 177 3.34 -1.69 -2.18
CA PHE A 177 2.99 -2.50 -3.32
C PHE A 177 1.57 -3.03 -3.17
N ARG A 178 0.76 -2.91 -4.23
CA ARG A 178 -0.63 -3.35 -4.22
C ARG A 178 -0.90 -4.27 -5.40
N VAL A 179 -1.55 -5.39 -5.10
CA VAL A 179 -2.09 -6.29 -6.13
C VAL A 179 -3.59 -6.23 -6.05
N ASN A 180 -4.25 -5.78 -7.11
CA ASN A 180 -5.71 -5.76 -7.21
C ASN A 180 -6.19 -6.88 -8.11
N HIS A 181 -7.26 -7.55 -7.69
CA HIS A 181 -8.03 -8.47 -8.51
C HIS A 181 -9.47 -7.97 -8.62
N TYR A 182 -9.89 -7.71 -9.85
CA TYR A 182 -11.26 -7.33 -10.19
C TYR A 182 -11.90 -8.57 -10.84
N PRO A 183 -12.68 -9.38 -10.10
CA PRO A 183 -13.34 -10.53 -10.67
C PRO A 183 -14.38 -10.08 -11.71
N PRO A 184 -14.77 -10.95 -12.66
CA PRO A 184 -15.89 -10.66 -13.54
C PRO A 184 -17.11 -10.23 -12.73
N CYS A 185 -17.85 -9.25 -13.22
CA CYS A 185 -19.11 -8.83 -12.63
C CYS A 185 -20.27 -9.20 -13.57
N PRO A 186 -20.84 -10.43 -13.48
CA PRO A 186 -21.94 -10.85 -14.34
C PRO A 186 -23.18 -9.96 -14.21
N VAL A 187 -23.31 -9.24 -13.08
CA VAL A 187 -24.41 -8.30 -12.85
C VAL A 187 -24.42 -7.17 -13.88
N LEU A 188 -23.26 -6.78 -14.41
CA LEU A 188 -23.15 -5.81 -15.51
C LEU A 188 -23.94 -6.21 -16.75
N GLN A 189 -24.04 -7.51 -17.05
CA GLN A 189 -24.81 -8.00 -18.21
C GLN A 189 -26.32 -7.77 -18.07
N ARG A 190 -26.79 -7.48 -16.84
CA ARG A 190 -28.19 -7.20 -16.54
C ARG A 190 -28.47 -5.71 -16.37
N LEU A 191 -27.43 -4.88 -16.38
CA LEU A 191 -27.57 -3.43 -16.34
C LEU A 191 -27.71 -2.90 -17.78
N PRO A 192 -28.33 -1.73 -17.97
CA PRO A 192 -28.31 -1.06 -19.27
C PRO A 192 -26.87 -0.86 -19.75
N ASP A 193 -26.63 -0.88 -21.08
CA ASP A 193 -25.29 -0.69 -21.65
C ASP A 193 -24.62 0.63 -21.20
N SER A 194 -25.44 1.61 -20.82
CA SER A 194 -25.03 2.90 -20.27
C SER A 194 -24.56 2.85 -18.80
N CYS A 195 -24.60 1.69 -18.14
CA CYS A 195 -24.22 1.51 -16.75
C CYS A 195 -23.05 0.53 -16.60
N SER A 196 -22.11 0.93 -15.75
CA SER A 196 -20.93 0.17 -15.35
C SER A 196 -20.81 0.13 -13.83
N VAL A 197 -19.95 -0.74 -13.29
CA VAL A 197 -19.72 -0.92 -11.85
C VAL A 197 -18.32 -0.43 -11.54
N THR A 198 -18.19 0.38 -10.50
CA THR A 198 -16.88 0.83 -10.01
C THR A 198 -16.08 -0.37 -9.52
N GLY A 199 -14.95 -0.66 -10.18
CA GLY A 199 -13.93 -1.57 -9.67
C GLY A 199 -13.08 -0.90 -8.59
N PHE A 200 -12.60 0.31 -8.86
CA PHE A 200 -11.89 1.18 -7.92
C PHE A 200 -12.32 2.63 -8.18
N GLY A 201 -12.71 3.36 -7.13
CA GLY A 201 -13.24 4.73 -7.25
C GLY A 201 -12.24 5.73 -7.83
N GLU A 202 -12.74 6.89 -8.26
CA GLU A 202 -11.87 7.97 -8.72
C GLU A 202 -11.00 8.52 -7.60
N HIS A 203 -9.73 8.76 -7.89
CA HIS A 203 -8.77 9.36 -6.95
C HIS A 203 -7.53 9.87 -7.69
N THR A 204 -6.70 10.61 -6.96
CA THR A 204 -5.29 10.83 -7.27
C THR A 204 -4.43 10.02 -6.31
N ASP A 205 -3.20 9.70 -6.73
CA ASP A 205 -2.25 8.99 -5.86
C ASP A 205 -1.46 9.99 -5.01
N PRO A 206 -1.34 9.79 -3.68
CA PRO A 206 -0.69 10.78 -2.82
C PRO A 206 0.85 10.83 -2.97
N GLN A 207 1.49 9.72 -3.37
CA GLN A 207 2.95 9.56 -3.45
C GLN A 207 3.59 10.42 -4.58
N LEU A 208 4.88 10.23 -4.89
CA LEU A 208 5.52 10.91 -6.02
C LEU A 208 5.03 10.34 -7.35
N VAL A 209 5.15 9.02 -7.52
CA VAL A 209 4.70 8.31 -8.73
C VAL A 209 4.16 6.94 -8.37
N SER A 210 3.24 6.46 -9.20
CA SER A 210 2.78 5.08 -9.21
C SER A 210 3.16 4.41 -10.51
N VAL A 211 3.68 3.17 -10.44
CA VAL A 211 4.05 2.37 -11.60
C VAL A 211 3.15 1.14 -11.64
N LEU A 212 2.27 1.10 -12.65
CA LEU A 212 1.20 0.13 -12.81
C LEU A 212 1.50 -0.82 -13.98
N HIS A 213 1.30 -2.11 -13.75
CA HIS A 213 1.13 -3.13 -14.79
C HIS A 213 -0.21 -3.83 -14.61
N SER A 214 -0.82 -4.31 -15.69
CA SER A 214 -1.99 -5.18 -15.61
C SER A 214 -2.01 -6.22 -16.72
N ASN A 215 -2.80 -7.26 -16.51
CA ASN A 215 -3.12 -8.21 -17.57
C ASN A 215 -3.88 -7.55 -18.73
N GLY A 216 -4.20 -8.33 -19.77
CA GLY A 216 -4.87 -7.84 -20.99
C GLY A 216 -6.34 -7.42 -20.83
N THR A 217 -6.87 -7.29 -19.61
CA THR A 217 -8.27 -6.91 -19.38
C THR A 217 -8.39 -5.40 -19.20
N PRO A 218 -9.22 -4.70 -20.01
CA PRO A 218 -9.41 -3.25 -19.87
C PRO A 218 -10.12 -2.89 -18.56
N GLY A 219 -9.99 -1.63 -18.15
CA GLY A 219 -10.73 -1.11 -16.99
C GLY A 219 -10.19 0.21 -16.46
N LEU A 220 -8.89 0.49 -16.65
CA LEU A 220 -8.29 1.76 -16.26
C LEU A 220 -8.88 2.91 -17.08
N GLN A 221 -9.29 3.98 -16.39
CA GLN A 221 -9.68 5.24 -16.99
C GLN A 221 -8.96 6.40 -16.30
N VAL A 222 -8.58 7.41 -17.08
CA VAL A 222 -7.97 8.65 -16.58
C VAL A 222 -8.84 9.85 -16.96
N ALA A 223 -8.91 10.86 -16.10
CA ALA A 223 -9.58 12.11 -16.40
C ALA A 223 -8.59 13.05 -17.11
N LEU A 224 -8.89 13.46 -18.34
CA LEU A 224 -7.98 14.29 -19.12
C LEU A 224 -7.97 15.73 -18.60
N HIS A 225 -6.78 16.31 -18.40
CA HIS A 225 -6.64 17.71 -17.99
C HIS A 225 -7.27 18.65 -19.03
N GLY A 226 -7.95 19.71 -18.55
CA GLY A 226 -8.56 20.72 -19.43
C GLY A 226 -9.75 20.24 -20.27
N SER A 227 -10.22 19.00 -20.08
CA SER A 227 -11.28 18.39 -20.90
C SER A 227 -12.70 18.52 -20.32
N GLY A 228 -12.89 19.35 -19.29
CA GLY A 228 -14.17 19.46 -18.59
C GLY A 228 -14.55 18.19 -17.81
N GLY A 229 -13.57 17.40 -17.37
CA GLY A 229 -13.80 16.16 -16.60
C GLY A 229 -14.11 14.93 -17.44
N ARG A 230 -13.72 14.92 -18.73
CA ARG A 230 -13.89 13.74 -19.60
C ARG A 230 -12.97 12.60 -19.17
N TRP A 231 -13.57 11.43 -19.00
CA TRP A 231 -12.88 10.17 -18.70
C TRP A 231 -12.47 9.45 -19.98
N ALA A 232 -11.18 9.11 -20.08
CA ALA A 232 -10.61 8.38 -21.20
C ALA A 232 -10.22 6.95 -20.77
N PRO A 233 -10.71 5.89 -21.44
CA PRO A 233 -10.22 4.54 -21.23
C PRO A 233 -8.79 4.40 -21.72
N VAL A 234 -7.95 3.75 -20.93
CA VAL A 234 -6.58 3.41 -21.28
C VAL A 234 -6.56 1.96 -21.79
N PRO A 235 -6.16 1.71 -23.05
CA PRO A 235 -6.02 0.36 -23.56
C PRO A 235 -4.99 -0.43 -22.73
N PRO A 236 -5.28 -1.68 -22.34
CA PRO A 236 -4.30 -2.52 -21.67
C PRO A 236 -3.15 -2.86 -22.63
N ASP A 237 -1.94 -2.93 -22.10
CA ASP A 237 -0.71 -3.23 -22.83
C ASP A 237 0.13 -4.14 -21.92
N ARG A 238 0.31 -5.42 -22.29
CA ARG A 238 1.00 -6.40 -21.44
C ARG A 238 2.51 -6.18 -21.43
N ASP A 239 3.04 -5.49 -22.43
CA ASP A 239 4.48 -5.28 -22.64
C ASP A 239 4.91 -3.88 -22.20
N ALA A 240 4.05 -3.16 -21.49
CA ALA A 240 4.30 -1.80 -21.04
C ALA A 240 3.89 -1.59 -19.57
N PHE A 241 4.50 -0.59 -18.96
CA PHE A 241 4.10 -0.08 -17.66
C PHE A 241 3.44 1.29 -17.82
N PHE A 242 2.49 1.59 -16.96
CA PHE A 242 1.84 2.89 -16.91
C PHE A 242 2.31 3.66 -15.69
N VAL A 243 2.75 4.89 -15.88
CA VAL A 243 3.20 5.77 -14.80
C VAL A 243 2.17 6.86 -14.57
N LEU A 244 1.77 7.02 -13.30
CA LEU A 244 0.88 8.07 -12.85
C LEU A 244 1.69 9.06 -12.01
N VAL A 245 1.55 10.36 -12.32
CA VAL A 245 2.03 11.44 -11.45
C VAL A 245 1.14 11.48 -10.21
N GLY A 246 1.76 11.55 -9.03
CA GLY A 246 1.06 11.71 -7.77
C GLY A 246 1.15 13.12 -7.18
N ASP A 247 0.37 13.36 -6.14
CA ASP A 247 0.16 14.67 -5.53
C ASP A 247 1.46 15.25 -4.95
N SER A 248 2.32 14.41 -4.38
CA SER A 248 3.62 14.86 -3.86
C SER A 248 4.54 15.36 -4.98
N LEU A 249 4.54 14.73 -6.15
CA LEU A 249 5.33 15.22 -7.30
C LEU A 249 4.71 16.49 -7.90
N GLN A 250 3.39 16.61 -7.90
CA GLN A 250 2.72 17.86 -8.24
C GLN A 250 3.17 19.02 -7.35
N VAL A 251 3.22 18.81 -6.04
CA VAL A 251 3.69 19.82 -5.08
C VAL A 251 5.17 20.15 -5.32
N LEU A 252 6.04 19.14 -5.46
CA LEU A 252 7.47 19.33 -5.71
C LEU A 252 7.74 20.16 -6.98
N THR A 253 6.86 20.08 -7.97
CA THR A 253 6.98 20.79 -9.25
C THR A 253 6.14 22.06 -9.32
N ASN A 254 5.62 22.53 -8.17
CA ASN A 254 4.75 23.69 -8.04
C ASN A 254 3.56 23.67 -9.03
N GLY A 255 2.98 22.48 -9.25
CA GLY A 255 1.79 22.30 -10.08
C GLY A 255 2.09 22.16 -11.57
N ARG A 256 3.38 22.14 -11.97
CA ARG A 256 3.79 21.93 -13.35
C ARG A 256 3.43 20.52 -13.84
N LEU A 257 3.77 19.49 -13.06
CA LEU A 257 3.36 18.12 -13.35
C LEU A 257 2.12 17.80 -12.54
N LYS A 258 0.96 17.67 -13.20
CA LYS A 258 -0.30 17.52 -12.49
C LYS A 258 -0.61 16.06 -12.22
N SER A 259 -1.07 15.78 -10.99
CA SER A 259 -1.50 14.46 -10.56
C SER A 259 -2.73 14.04 -11.35
N VAL A 260 -2.69 12.83 -11.93
CA VAL A 260 -3.76 12.35 -12.80
C VAL A 260 -4.86 11.70 -11.98
N ARG A 261 -6.07 12.23 -12.10
CA ARG A 261 -7.23 11.55 -11.53
C ARG A 261 -7.55 10.32 -12.36
N HIS A 262 -7.67 9.17 -11.71
CA HIS A 262 -7.87 7.89 -12.37
C HIS A 262 -8.85 7.00 -11.59
N ARG A 263 -9.42 6.02 -12.28
CA ARG A 263 -10.36 5.03 -11.69
C ARG A 263 -10.27 3.71 -12.44
N VAL A 264 -10.91 2.67 -11.88
CA VAL A 264 -11.07 1.38 -12.57
C VAL A 264 -12.54 1.01 -12.68
N VAL A 265 -12.97 0.69 -13.90
CA VAL A 265 -14.29 0.13 -14.19
C VAL A 265 -14.18 -1.39 -14.24
N ALA A 266 -15.08 -2.09 -13.54
CA ALA A 266 -15.11 -3.55 -13.54
C ALA A 266 -15.54 -4.10 -14.91
N ASN A 267 -15.01 -5.25 -15.29
CA ASN A 267 -15.35 -5.93 -16.53
C ASN A 267 -16.41 -7.02 -16.27
N SER A 268 -17.34 -7.21 -17.20
CA SER A 268 -18.44 -8.18 -17.04
C SER A 268 -18.04 -9.63 -17.31
N LEU A 269 -16.97 -9.85 -18.09
CA LEU A 269 -16.60 -11.15 -18.64
C LEU A 269 -15.24 -11.66 -18.17
N LYS A 270 -14.24 -10.78 -18.10
CA LYS A 270 -12.85 -11.16 -17.85
C LYS A 270 -12.35 -10.61 -16.52
N PRO A 271 -11.61 -11.38 -15.71
CA PRO A 271 -10.95 -10.84 -14.54
C PRO A 271 -9.84 -9.88 -14.96
N ARG A 272 -9.65 -8.82 -14.18
CA ARG A 272 -8.48 -7.93 -14.30
C ARG A 272 -7.58 -8.12 -13.09
N VAL A 273 -6.29 -8.30 -13.32
CA VAL A 273 -5.26 -8.27 -12.28
C VAL A 273 -4.34 -7.09 -12.55
N SER A 274 -4.05 -6.28 -11.54
CA SER A 274 -3.08 -5.20 -11.65
C SER A 274 -2.11 -5.16 -10.48
N MET A 275 -0.85 -4.87 -10.79
CA MET A 275 0.30 -4.83 -9.89
C MET A 275 0.84 -3.40 -9.88
N ILE A 276 0.76 -2.73 -8.73
CA ILE A 276 1.02 -1.30 -8.61
C ILE A 276 2.06 -1.04 -7.54
N TYR A 277 3.16 -0.41 -7.92
CA TYR A 277 4.19 0.06 -7.02
C TYR A 277 4.02 1.56 -6.77
N PHE A 278 3.95 1.97 -5.51
CA PHE A 278 3.80 3.36 -5.09
C PHE A 278 5.11 3.87 -4.48
N ALA A 279 5.70 4.88 -5.11
CA ALA A 279 6.99 5.45 -4.72
C ALA A 279 6.79 6.63 -3.75
N GLY A 280 6.59 6.33 -2.46
CA GLY A 280 6.49 7.32 -1.39
C GLY A 280 7.86 7.68 -0.80
N PRO A 281 8.07 8.93 -0.36
CA PRO A 281 9.29 9.33 0.32
C PRO A 281 9.29 8.87 1.79
N ALA A 282 10.33 9.19 2.56
CA ALA A 282 10.34 8.87 3.98
C ALA A 282 9.25 9.66 4.75
N PRO A 283 8.64 9.13 5.82
CA PRO A 283 7.59 9.85 6.57
C PRO A 283 7.99 11.25 7.07
N ALA A 284 9.28 11.44 7.39
CA ALA A 284 9.80 12.74 7.84
C ALA A 284 10.18 13.69 6.68
N GLU A 285 10.12 13.22 5.43
CA GLU A 285 10.48 14.02 4.26
C GLU A 285 9.56 15.24 4.14
N ARG A 286 10.16 16.43 4.01
CA ARG A 286 9.43 17.67 3.82
C ARG A 286 9.14 17.86 2.33
N VAL A 287 7.86 17.84 1.97
CA VAL A 287 7.39 18.04 0.60
C VAL A 287 7.00 19.51 0.43
N ALA A 288 7.65 20.19 -0.49
CA ALA A 288 7.40 21.58 -0.89
C ALA A 288 8.00 21.80 -2.30
N PRO A 289 7.57 22.81 -3.08
CA PRO A 289 8.17 23.10 -4.37
C PRO A 289 9.69 23.15 -4.34
N LEU A 290 10.32 22.49 -5.31
CA LEU A 290 11.77 22.50 -5.48
C LEU A 290 12.24 23.93 -5.78
N PRO A 291 13.23 24.47 -5.06
CA PRO A 291 13.70 25.84 -5.25
C PRO A 291 14.11 26.15 -6.70
N GLN A 292 14.70 25.18 -7.40
CA GLN A 292 15.11 25.29 -8.81
C GLN A 292 13.94 25.57 -9.75
N LEU A 293 12.72 25.15 -9.39
CA LEU A 293 11.52 25.24 -10.22
C LEU A 293 10.63 26.44 -9.88
N LEU A 294 10.89 27.14 -8.77
CA LEU A 294 10.14 28.33 -8.40
C LEU A 294 10.47 29.52 -9.30
N MET A 295 11.74 29.67 -9.73
CA MET A 295 12.17 30.75 -10.65
C MET A 295 11.60 32.15 -10.29
N GLY A 296 11.53 32.48 -8.99
CA GLY A 296 10.97 33.75 -8.49
C GLY A 296 9.45 33.81 -8.31
N ARG A 297 8.72 32.72 -8.62
CA ARG A 297 7.28 32.59 -8.34
C ARG A 297 7.02 32.21 -6.89
N HIS A 298 5.81 32.49 -6.42
CA HIS A 298 5.34 32.03 -5.12
C HIS A 298 4.99 30.53 -5.15
N SER A 299 5.05 29.90 -3.98
CA SER A 299 4.58 28.53 -3.80
C SER A 299 3.06 28.49 -3.86
N GLU A 300 2.50 27.67 -4.75
CA GLU A 300 1.06 27.42 -4.86
C GLU A 300 0.56 26.43 -3.80
N TYR A 301 1.49 25.80 -3.07
CA TYR A 301 1.22 24.76 -2.10
C TYR A 301 1.83 25.07 -0.74
N ARG A 302 1.24 24.53 0.32
CA ARG A 302 1.84 24.57 1.65
C ARG A 302 2.83 23.42 1.80
N ALA A 303 3.94 23.69 2.51
CA ALA A 303 4.87 22.64 2.88
C ALA A 303 4.25 21.69 3.92
N PHE A 304 4.53 20.40 3.80
CA PHE A 304 4.08 19.37 4.74
C PHE A 304 5.12 18.26 4.89
N THR A 305 4.95 17.39 5.88
CA THR A 305 5.70 16.12 5.95
C THR A 305 4.89 15.01 5.27
N TRP A 306 5.56 14.11 4.56
CA TRP A 306 4.89 12.98 3.91
C TRP A 306 4.03 12.16 4.88
N GLY A 307 4.54 11.91 6.10
CA GLY A 307 3.83 11.15 7.12
C GLY A 307 2.52 11.81 7.55
N ASP A 308 2.47 13.14 7.64
CA ASP A 308 1.23 13.86 8.00
C ASP A 308 0.25 13.89 6.83
N TYR A 309 0.75 14.08 5.62
CA TYR A 309 -0.09 14.02 4.41
C TYR A 309 -0.70 12.64 4.20
N LYS A 310 0.10 11.58 4.35
CA LYS A 310 -0.40 10.19 4.31
C LYS A 310 -1.48 9.97 5.38
N LYS A 311 -1.27 10.39 6.63
CA LYS A 311 -2.32 10.26 7.68
C LYS A 311 -3.60 11.01 7.30
N ALA A 312 -3.49 12.20 6.71
CA ALA A 312 -4.64 12.98 6.26
C ALA A 312 -5.37 12.27 5.11
N ALA A 313 -4.65 11.77 4.10
CA ALA A 313 -5.22 11.02 2.99
C ALA A 313 -5.93 9.73 3.44
N TYR A 314 -5.41 9.02 4.46
CA TYR A 314 -6.10 7.85 5.01
C TYR A 314 -7.39 8.20 5.79
N ARG A 315 -7.56 9.46 6.20
CA ARG A 315 -8.77 9.97 6.89
C ARG A 315 -9.79 10.58 5.93
N SER A 316 -9.42 10.80 4.66
CA SER A 316 -10.33 11.32 3.64
C SER A 316 -11.06 10.18 2.92
N ARG A 317 -12.11 10.53 2.17
CA ARG A 317 -12.68 9.61 1.19
C ARG A 317 -11.78 9.52 -0.04
N LEU A 318 -11.95 8.47 -0.80
CA LEU A 318 -11.11 8.16 -1.95
C LEU A 318 -11.13 9.27 -3.02
N GLY A 319 -12.30 9.88 -3.26
CA GLY A 319 -12.48 10.93 -4.27
C GLY A 319 -12.19 12.35 -3.78
N ASP A 320 -11.79 12.55 -2.53
CA ASP A 320 -11.52 13.88 -1.98
C ASP A 320 -10.22 14.44 -2.59
N ASP A 321 -10.23 15.73 -2.92
CA ASP A 321 -8.99 16.44 -3.26
C ASP A 321 -8.25 16.78 -1.97
N THR A 322 -7.16 16.04 -1.72
CA THR A 322 -6.37 16.21 -0.49
C THR A 322 -5.18 17.14 -0.68
N CYS A 323 -4.85 17.54 -1.92
CA CYS A 323 -3.63 18.27 -2.22
C CYS A 323 -3.63 19.66 -1.52
N PRO A 324 -2.63 19.98 -0.67
CA PRO A 324 -2.69 21.16 0.18
C PRO A 324 -2.29 22.43 -0.56
N THR A 325 -3.28 23.10 -1.16
CA THR A 325 -3.11 24.41 -1.81
C THR A 325 -2.83 25.53 -0.80
N ALA A 326 -2.12 26.57 -1.24
CA ALA A 326 -1.82 27.75 -0.43
C ALA A 326 -3.09 28.51 0.01
N ALA A 327 -4.15 28.46 -0.81
CA ALA A 327 -5.43 29.11 -0.55
C ALA A 327 -6.41 28.31 0.33
N GLY A 328 -6.10 27.05 0.67
CA GLY A 328 -6.97 26.21 1.49
C GLY A 328 -6.98 26.60 2.98
N PRO A 329 -7.99 26.19 3.77
CA PRO A 329 -8.01 26.42 5.22
C PRO A 329 -6.78 25.79 5.88
N ALA A 330 -6.16 26.47 6.84
CA ALA A 330 -4.98 25.96 7.56
C ALA A 330 -5.31 24.60 8.18
N ALA A 331 -4.43 23.61 8.03
CA ALA A 331 -4.48 22.44 8.89
C ALA A 331 -4.35 22.93 10.34
N PRO A 332 -5.13 22.40 11.30
CA PRO A 332 -4.99 22.81 12.68
C PRO A 332 -3.55 22.52 13.11
N THR A 333 -2.81 23.58 13.44
CA THR A 333 -1.52 23.47 14.10
C THR A 333 -1.73 22.62 15.36
N PRO A 334 -0.88 21.63 15.68
CA PRO A 334 -0.94 20.98 16.96
C PRO A 334 -0.71 22.05 18.02
N GLN A 335 -1.78 22.54 18.64
CA GLN A 335 -1.65 23.35 19.84
C GLN A 335 -1.09 22.41 20.89
N ALA A 336 0.13 22.68 21.35
CA ALA A 336 0.55 22.15 22.65
C ALA A 336 -0.57 22.53 23.63
N PRO A 337 -1.05 21.59 24.47
CA PRO A 337 -2.09 21.92 25.44
C PRO A 337 -1.62 23.15 26.23
N PRO A 338 -2.52 24.12 26.50
CA PRO A 338 -2.17 25.27 27.31
C PRO A 338 -1.56 24.76 28.60
N TRP A 339 -0.38 25.31 28.94
CA TRP A 339 0.27 25.05 30.21
C TRP A 339 -0.75 25.35 31.32
N ASP A 340 -1.16 24.31 32.05
CA ASP A 340 -2.09 24.45 33.17
C ASP A 340 -1.29 24.40 34.48
N PRO A 341 -1.07 25.53 35.16
CA PRO A 341 -0.38 25.55 36.45
C PRO A 341 -1.18 24.84 37.57
N ALA A 342 -2.45 24.47 37.35
CA ALA A 342 -3.28 23.79 38.34
C ALA A 342 -3.03 22.27 38.45
N LEU A 343 -2.32 21.65 37.51
CA LEU A 343 -1.99 20.21 37.56
C LEU A 343 -0.89 19.84 38.56
N LEU A 344 -0.26 20.84 39.20
CA LEU A 344 0.81 20.64 40.19
C LEU A 344 0.31 20.52 41.65
N LEU A 345 -0.99 20.63 41.91
CA LEU A 345 -1.56 20.56 43.27
C LEU A 345 -2.37 19.30 43.59
N LYS A 346 -2.34 18.27 42.74
CA LYS A 346 -3.03 16.99 42.99
C LYS A 346 -2.10 15.77 42.94
N SER A 347 -0.93 15.87 43.57
CA SER A 347 -0.13 14.70 43.93
C SER A 347 0.36 14.84 45.37
N GLY A 348 -0.35 14.18 46.29
CA GLY A 348 0.13 13.93 47.65
C GLY A 348 1.32 12.93 47.65
N PRO A 349 2.05 12.82 48.77
CA PRO A 349 3.39 12.24 48.78
C PRO A 349 3.35 10.71 48.77
N ALA A 350 3.97 10.09 47.76
CA ALA A 350 4.27 8.67 47.77
C ALA A 350 5.76 8.44 48.07
N TYR A 351 5.96 7.89 49.27
CA TYR A 351 7.14 7.22 49.84
C TYR A 351 8.36 6.97 48.96
N ILE A 352 9.49 7.51 49.43
CA ILE A 352 10.86 7.21 49.02
C ILE A 352 11.27 5.85 49.59
N ASN A 353 11.63 4.88 48.75
CA ASN A 353 12.47 3.75 49.16
C ASN A 353 13.86 3.89 48.52
N LYS A 354 14.86 4.09 49.39
CA LYS A 354 16.28 4.26 49.06
C LYS A 354 16.92 2.89 48.85
N GLN A 355 17.45 2.60 47.67
CA GLN A 355 18.65 1.75 47.54
C GLN A 355 19.62 2.33 46.50
N ARG A 356 20.91 2.16 46.81
CA ARG A 356 22.07 3.00 46.45
C ARG A 356 22.60 2.80 45.01
N PRO A 357 23.36 3.78 44.47
CA PRO A 357 24.09 3.68 43.20
C PRO A 357 25.49 3.09 43.40
N PRO A 358 26.14 2.52 42.37
CA PRO A 358 27.59 2.40 42.34
C PRO A 358 28.25 3.61 41.68
N CYS A 359 29.34 4.04 42.30
CA CYS A 359 30.14 5.22 42.01
C CYS A 359 30.90 5.16 40.68
N PHE A 360 31.12 6.33 40.08
CA PHE A 360 32.24 6.60 39.17
C PHE A 360 33.51 6.87 39.98
N GLY A 361 34.65 6.43 39.44
CA GLY A 361 36.00 6.88 39.84
C GLY A 361 36.91 6.87 38.63
N GLU A 362 37.39 8.06 38.26
CA GLU A 362 38.35 8.32 37.18
C GLU A 362 39.77 7.83 37.53
N ALA A 363 40.57 7.45 36.52
CA ALA A 363 41.89 8.04 36.21
C ALA A 363 42.81 7.12 35.35
N HIS A 364 43.32 7.71 34.27
CA HIS A 364 44.64 7.59 33.63
C HIS A 364 45.20 6.27 33.00
N LYS A 365 45.47 6.41 31.69
CA LYS A 365 46.45 5.80 30.73
C LYS A 365 47.75 5.16 31.29
N PRO A 366 48.63 4.53 30.45
CA PRO A 366 48.42 3.73 29.22
C PRO A 366 49.31 2.44 29.18
N GLY A 367 49.13 1.59 28.16
CA GLY A 367 50.25 0.86 27.55
C GLY A 367 50.07 -0.64 27.29
N GLY A 368 50.36 -1.03 26.03
CA GLY A 368 51.21 -2.19 25.76
C GLY A 368 50.56 -3.51 25.34
N ARG A 369 50.73 -3.83 24.03
CA ARG A 369 51.14 -5.13 23.44
C ARG A 369 50.27 -6.37 23.75
N SER A 370 49.58 -6.91 22.74
CA SER A 370 50.04 -7.96 21.79
C SER A 370 50.06 -9.38 22.36
N ALA A 371 49.25 -10.26 21.74
CA ALA A 371 49.46 -11.69 21.43
C ALA A 371 48.09 -12.41 21.54
N ALA A 372 47.46 -12.83 20.45
CA ALA A 372 47.79 -13.95 19.55
C ALA A 372 47.35 -15.32 20.10
N ALA A 373 46.56 -16.01 19.25
CA ALA A 373 46.46 -17.46 19.09
C ALA A 373 45.80 -18.24 20.26
N THR A 374 45.11 -19.37 20.10
CA THR A 374 45.03 -20.33 18.99
C THR A 374 43.81 -21.25 19.22
N TYR A 375 43.33 -21.83 18.14
CA TYR A 375 42.69 -23.16 17.97
C TYR A 375 42.56 -24.08 19.21
N THR A 376 41.50 -24.89 19.27
CA THR A 376 41.54 -26.33 18.92
C THR A 376 40.12 -26.94 18.80
N ARG A 377 40.02 -27.94 17.92
CA ARG A 377 38.89 -28.68 17.34
C ARG A 377 38.65 -30.00 18.10
N MET A 378 37.58 -30.72 17.70
CA MET A 378 37.28 -32.17 17.90
C MET A 378 36.52 -32.55 19.19
N HIS A 379 35.63 -33.55 19.25
CA HIS A 379 35.09 -34.52 18.29
C HIS A 379 33.72 -35.06 18.79
N ARG A 380 32.93 -35.61 17.84
CA ARG A 380 31.71 -36.43 17.99
C ARG A 380 31.73 -37.46 19.14
N ARG A 381 30.54 -37.78 19.68
CA ARG A 381 30.06 -39.17 19.90
C ARG A 381 28.53 -39.26 20.01
N ARG A 382 27.93 -40.14 19.20
CA ARG A 382 26.55 -40.66 19.34
C ARG A 382 26.54 -41.76 20.41
N LYS A 383 25.48 -41.84 21.22
CA LYS A 383 25.00 -43.08 21.85
C LYS A 383 23.47 -43.07 21.84
N TYR A 384 22.89 -44.15 21.33
CA TYR A 384 21.53 -44.60 21.62
C TYR A 384 21.55 -45.36 22.95
N THR A 385 20.52 -45.19 23.78
CA THR A 385 19.81 -46.31 24.46
C THR A 385 18.64 -45.83 25.33
N HIS A 386 17.58 -46.64 25.26
CA HIS A 386 16.53 -46.95 26.22
C HIS A 386 15.30 -46.04 26.46
N LEU A 387 14.19 -46.63 26.03
CA LEU A 387 12.79 -46.43 26.35
C LEU A 387 12.55 -46.49 27.87
N ALA A 388 11.96 -45.45 28.45
CA ALA A 388 11.32 -45.49 29.76
C ALA A 388 9.92 -44.90 29.64
N ALA A 389 8.92 -45.74 29.90
CA ALA A 389 7.51 -45.38 29.91
C ALA A 389 7.23 -44.38 31.04
N ARG A 390 6.82 -43.16 30.69
CA ARG A 390 6.28 -42.17 31.65
C ARG A 390 4.77 -42.11 31.51
N LYS A 391 4.07 -42.56 32.57
CA LYS A 391 2.64 -42.28 32.80
C LYS A 391 2.39 -40.77 32.66
N LYS A 392 1.56 -40.36 31.69
CA LYS A 392 1.05 -38.99 31.58
C LYS A 392 0.14 -38.72 32.79
N ARG A 393 0.52 -37.80 33.68
CA ARG A 393 -0.41 -37.18 34.61
C ARG A 393 -1.16 -36.09 33.83
N CYS A 394 -2.49 -36.14 33.83
CA CYS A 394 -3.32 -35.06 33.29
C CYS A 394 -3.10 -33.78 34.11
N ALA A 395 -2.90 -32.64 33.44
CA ALA A 395 -2.87 -31.34 34.10
C ALA A 395 -4.31 -30.92 34.48
N PRO A 396 -4.52 -30.19 35.60
CA PRO A 396 -5.85 -29.72 35.98
C PRO A 396 -6.38 -28.68 34.97
N LEU A 397 -7.67 -28.80 34.64
CA LEU A 397 -8.41 -27.87 33.80
C LEU A 397 -8.48 -26.50 34.51
N LYS A 398 -7.90 -25.45 33.91
CA LYS A 398 -8.12 -24.07 34.40
C LYS A 398 -9.42 -23.55 33.81
N ILE A 399 -10.41 -23.34 34.66
CA ILE A 399 -11.66 -22.66 34.32
C ILE A 399 -11.49 -21.20 34.73
N GLU A 400 -11.57 -20.30 33.76
CA GLU A 400 -11.48 -18.86 33.98
C GLU A 400 -12.91 -18.28 33.90
N VAL A 401 -13.36 -17.67 35.00
CA VAL A 401 -14.70 -17.06 35.10
C VAL A 401 -14.53 -15.57 34.99
N GLN A 402 -15.00 -14.98 33.90
CA GLN A 402 -15.04 -13.53 33.74
C GLN A 402 -16.33 -12.97 34.35
N ARG A 403 -16.20 -11.87 35.09
CA ARG A 403 -17.31 -11.13 35.71
C ARG A 403 -17.49 -9.82 34.97
N TYR A 404 -18.71 -9.56 34.50
CA TYR A 404 -19.07 -8.30 33.86
C TYR A 404 -20.09 -7.57 34.72
N LEU A 405 -19.82 -6.30 35.03
CA LEU A 405 -20.79 -5.41 35.67
C LEU A 405 -21.58 -4.71 34.58
N LEU A 406 -22.91 -4.86 34.60
CA LEU A 406 -23.80 -4.17 33.68
C LEU A 406 -24.12 -2.76 34.22
N PRO A 407 -24.52 -1.81 33.35
CA PRO A 407 -24.79 -0.43 33.74
C PRO A 407 -25.90 -0.26 34.80
N ASP A 408 -26.74 -1.28 34.99
CA ASP A 408 -27.81 -1.33 36.00
C ASP A 408 -27.38 -1.96 37.34
N GLY A 409 -26.08 -2.26 37.50
CA GLY A 409 -25.49 -2.78 38.73
C GLY A 409 -25.54 -4.30 38.90
N ARG A 410 -26.04 -5.05 37.92
CA ARG A 410 -26.05 -6.52 37.97
C ARG A 410 -24.73 -7.12 37.47
N VAL A 411 -24.33 -8.25 38.06
CA VAL A 411 -23.09 -8.96 37.71
C VAL A 411 -23.41 -10.21 36.91
N LEU A 412 -22.86 -10.31 35.69
CA LEU A 412 -22.96 -11.49 34.83
C LEU A 412 -21.68 -12.33 34.94
N HIS A 413 -21.83 -13.65 35.13
CA HIS A 413 -20.72 -14.60 35.14
C HIS A 413 -20.68 -15.36 33.82
N GLN A 414 -19.58 -15.26 33.08
CA GLN A 414 -19.37 -16.05 31.87
C GLN A 414 -18.21 -17.02 32.09
N ILE A 415 -18.48 -18.32 31.90
CA ILE A 415 -17.49 -19.39 32.03
C ILE A 415 -16.95 -19.71 30.63
N ALA A 416 -15.67 -19.42 30.39
CA ALA A 416 -15.01 -19.77 29.13
C ALA A 416 -14.21 -21.07 29.30
N GLN A 417 -14.59 -22.14 28.60
CA GLN A 417 -13.77 -23.35 28.49
C GLN A 417 -12.80 -23.23 27.31
N ARG A 418 -11.50 -23.31 27.59
CA ARG A 418 -10.44 -23.26 26.58
C ARG A 418 -10.10 -24.68 26.11
N ILE A 419 -10.66 -25.13 24.98
CA ILE A 419 -10.31 -26.42 24.37
C ILE A 419 -9.03 -26.23 23.55
N LYS A 420 -7.91 -26.85 23.98
CA LYS A 420 -6.74 -27.08 23.12
C LYS A 420 -6.99 -28.33 22.29
N GLN A 421 -7.14 -28.21 20.96
CA GLN A 421 -7.03 -29.35 20.05
C GLN A 421 -5.63 -29.41 19.45
N GLU A 422 -4.97 -30.57 19.58
CA GLU A 422 -3.86 -30.99 18.71
C GLU A 422 -4.35 -32.12 17.77
N PRO A 423 -3.73 -32.34 16.60
CA PRO A 423 -4.31 -33.12 15.51
C PRO A 423 -3.84 -34.59 15.41
N LYS A 424 -4.64 -35.36 14.65
CA LYS A 424 -4.43 -36.67 13.98
C LYS A 424 -4.86 -37.95 14.72
N GLY A 425 -5.71 -38.74 14.04
CA GLY A 425 -6.00 -40.14 14.37
C GLY A 425 -7.09 -40.80 13.50
N ARG A 426 -6.65 -41.32 12.36
CA ARG A 426 -7.24 -42.26 11.37
C ARG A 426 -8.33 -43.26 11.84
N ILE A 427 -9.40 -43.38 11.03
CA ILE A 427 -10.25 -44.54 10.60
C ILE A 427 -10.82 -45.49 11.68
N GLU A 428 -12.15 -45.65 11.71
CA GLU A 428 -12.85 -46.93 11.46
C GLU A 428 -14.37 -46.73 11.32
N ALA A 429 -14.94 -47.39 10.31
CA ALA A 429 -16.36 -47.44 10.00
C ALA A 429 -17.02 -48.60 10.74
N LEU A 430 -18.21 -48.39 11.32
CA LEU A 430 -19.11 -49.46 11.75
C LEU A 430 -20.59 -49.05 11.57
N PRO A 431 -21.51 -50.02 11.42
CA PRO A 431 -22.71 -49.89 10.61
C PRO A 431 -23.90 -49.30 11.37
N SER A 432 -24.84 -48.77 10.59
CA SER A 432 -26.18 -48.38 11.00
C SER A 432 -27.02 -49.60 11.41
N VAL A 433 -27.60 -49.54 12.61
CA VAL A 433 -28.90 -50.12 12.95
C VAL A 433 -29.73 -49.03 13.60
#